data_AF-A0A7C4KZL5-F1
#
_entry.id   AF-A0A7C4KZL5-F1
#
_cell.length_a   1.000
_cell.length_b   1.000
_cell.length_c   1.000
_cell.angle_alpha   90.00
_cell.angle_beta   90.00
_cell.angle_gamma   90.00
#
_symmetry.space_group_name_H-M   'P 1'
#
loop_
_entity.id
_entity.type
_entity.pdbx_description
1 polymer ?
#
loop_
_entity_poly.entity_id
_entity_poly.type
_entity_poly.pdbx_seq_one_letter_code
_entity_poly.pdbx_strand_id
1 'polypeptide(L)'
;MAKKFLTARDIDYHADQGVTEIQVGDDLVVTDLGQERARERGVRLIRLPAGEKSPDHPAWEETTPSAEVIQQVRSAVIARLGGTPEGLDQIIQKILNGK
;
A
#
# COMPACT_ATOMS: atom_id res chain seq x y z
N MET A 1 -3.67 -5.57 -21.13
CA MET A 1 -2.78 -4.64 -20.40
C MET A 1 -3.30 -4.58 -18.97
N ALA A 2 -2.44 -4.70 -17.97
CA ALA A 2 -2.86 -4.77 -16.57
C ALA A 2 -3.23 -3.36 -16.09
N LYS A 3 -4.52 -3.12 -15.81
CA LYS A 3 -4.99 -1.88 -15.20
C LYS A 3 -4.60 -1.86 -13.72
N LYS A 4 -4.03 -0.77 -13.25
CA LYS A 4 -3.74 -0.53 -11.83
C LYS A 4 -5.00 -0.08 -11.10
N PHE A 5 -5.14 -0.47 -9.83
CA PHE A 5 -6.26 -0.07 -8.99
C PHE A 5 -5.78 0.86 -7.89
N LEU A 6 -6.47 1.98 -7.70
CA LEU A 6 -6.22 2.91 -6.62
C LEU A 6 -7.20 2.61 -5.49
N THR A 7 -6.67 2.12 -4.36
CA THR A 7 -7.46 1.74 -3.19
C THR A 7 -7.51 2.84 -2.15
N ALA A 8 -8.33 2.65 -1.12
CA ALA A 8 -8.38 3.53 0.05
C ALA A 8 -7.02 3.70 0.74
N ARG A 9 -6.20 2.64 0.78
CA ARG A 9 -4.86 2.70 1.40
C ARG A 9 -3.90 3.56 0.60
N ASP A 10 -3.93 3.46 -0.72
CA ASP A 10 -3.12 4.30 -1.60
C ASP A 10 -3.42 5.78 -1.35
N ILE A 11 -4.71 6.13 -1.30
CA ILE A 11 -5.13 7.51 -1.04
C ILE A 11 -4.65 8.00 0.32
N ASP A 12 -4.77 7.17 1.36
CA ASP A 12 -4.33 7.52 2.71
C ASP A 12 -2.82 7.76 2.75
N TYR A 13 -2.05 6.89 2.10
CA TYR A 13 -0.62 7.01 1.96
C TYR A 13 -0.24 8.32 1.25
N HIS A 14 -0.88 8.63 0.13
CA HIS A 14 -0.63 9.88 -0.59
C HIS A 14 -1.01 11.11 0.21
N ALA A 15 -2.14 11.08 0.91
CA ALA A 15 -2.56 12.16 1.79
C ALA A 15 -1.57 12.38 2.94
N ASP A 16 -1.02 11.31 3.53
CA ASP A 16 0.00 11.37 4.59
C ASP A 16 1.32 11.97 4.08
N GLN A 17 1.68 11.69 2.81
CA GLN A 17 2.80 12.33 2.13
C GLN A 17 2.53 13.80 1.75
N GLY A 18 1.35 14.34 2.08
CA GLY A 18 0.96 15.72 1.76
C GLY A 18 0.49 15.93 0.32
N VAL A 19 0.23 14.85 -0.42
CA VAL A 19 -0.30 14.93 -1.78
C VAL A 19 -1.79 15.25 -1.71
N THR A 20 -2.16 16.40 -2.26
CA THR A 20 -3.55 16.87 -2.31
C THR A 20 -4.23 16.60 -3.66
N GLU A 21 -3.47 16.17 -4.68
CA GLU A 21 -3.96 15.99 -6.04
C GLU A 21 -3.36 14.72 -6.65
N ILE A 22 -4.20 13.83 -7.15
CA ILE A 22 -3.81 12.57 -7.78
C ILE A 22 -4.36 12.54 -9.20
N GLN A 23 -3.48 12.33 -10.17
CA GLN A 23 -3.83 12.25 -11.57
C GLN A 23 -4.15 10.81 -11.97
N VAL A 24 -5.35 10.60 -12.53
CA VAL A 24 -5.91 9.30 -12.88
C VAL A 24 -6.09 9.21 -14.40
N GLY A 25 -5.20 8.47 -15.06
CA GLY A 25 -5.28 8.13 -16.49
C GLY A 25 -6.04 6.83 -16.77
N ASP A 26 -6.05 6.38 -18.03
CA ASP A 26 -6.85 5.23 -18.50
C ASP A 26 -6.40 3.88 -17.91
N ASP A 27 -5.13 3.79 -17.53
CA ASP A 27 -4.53 2.61 -16.90
C ASP A 27 -4.88 2.47 -15.41
N LEU A 28 -5.46 3.51 -14.79
CA LEU A 28 -5.69 3.58 -13.35
C LEU A 28 -7.19 3.63 -13.02
N VAL A 29 -7.68 2.63 -12.31
CA VAL A 29 -9.08 2.54 -11.87
C VAL A 29 -9.16 2.85 -10.38
N VAL A 30 -9.89 3.90 -10.02
CA VAL A 30 -10.15 4.20 -8.61
C VAL A 30 -11.31 3.36 -8.11
N THR A 31 -11.10 2.66 -7.00
CA THR A 31 -12.15 1.91 -6.31
C THR A 31 -13.14 2.84 -5.62
N ASP A 32 -14.36 2.38 -5.36
CA ASP A 32 -15.39 3.16 -4.66
C ASP A 32 -14.90 3.64 -3.28
N LEU A 33 -14.29 2.74 -2.50
CA LEU A 33 -13.69 3.06 -1.21
C LEU A 33 -12.51 4.04 -1.34
N GLY A 34 -11.71 3.93 -2.40
CA GLY A 34 -10.66 4.91 -2.71
C GLY A 34 -11.22 6.30 -3.00
N GLN A 35 -12.30 6.38 -3.78
CA GLN A 35 -12.95 7.64 -4.09
C GLN A 35 -13.56 8.31 -2.85
N GLU A 36 -14.17 7.52 -1.96
CA GLU A 36 -14.67 7.99 -0.67
C GLU A 36 -13.52 8.55 0.20
N ARG A 37 -12.43 7.79 0.36
CA ARG A 37 -11.25 8.25 1.12
C ARG A 37 -10.65 9.52 0.55
N ALA A 38 -10.63 9.68 -0.78
CA ALA A 38 -10.10 10.87 -1.40
C ALA A 38 -10.90 12.11 -0.99
N ARG A 39 -12.23 12.00 -0.91
CA ARG A 39 -13.09 13.08 -0.41
C ARG A 39 -12.86 13.39 1.07
N GLU A 40 -12.77 12.36 1.91
CA GLU A 40 -12.55 12.54 3.35
C GLU A 40 -11.20 13.20 3.67
N ARG A 41 -10.15 12.80 2.94
CA ARG A 41 -8.79 13.32 3.11
C ARG A 41 -8.54 14.63 2.36
N GLY A 42 -9.51 15.12 1.58
CA GLY A 42 -9.36 16.34 0.78
C GLY A 42 -8.46 16.18 -0.45
N VAL A 43 -8.22 14.95 -0.91
CA VAL A 43 -7.44 14.63 -2.10
C VAL A 43 -8.32 14.74 -3.34
N ARG A 44 -7.89 15.55 -4.31
CA ARG A 44 -8.57 15.72 -5.59
C ARG A 44 -8.09 14.69 -6.60
N LEU A 45 -9.04 13.94 -7.16
CA LEU A 45 -8.79 13.00 -8.26
C LEU A 45 -8.99 13.73 -9.60
N ILE A 46 -7.91 14.01 -10.31
CA ILE A 46 -7.92 14.68 -11.61
C ILE A 46 -7.85 13.62 -12.70
N ARG A 47 -8.94 13.44 -13.47
CA ARG A 47 -8.92 12.52 -14.61
C ARG A 47 -8.14 13.14 -15.77
N LEU A 48 -7.11 12.44 -16.23
CA LEU A 48 -6.34 12.82 -17.42
C LEU A 48 -7.14 12.51 -18.69
N PRO A 49 -6.87 13.23 -19.79
CA PRO A 49 -7.51 12.97 -21.07
C PRO A 49 -7.17 11.56 -21.61
N ALA A 50 -8.06 11.02 -22.43
CA ALA A 50 -7.94 9.67 -22.96
C ALA A 50 -6.64 9.49 -23.76
N GLY A 51 -5.82 8.51 -23.37
CA GLY A 51 -4.53 8.21 -23.99
C GLY A 51 -3.31 8.66 -23.21
N GLU A 52 -3.48 9.48 -22.15
CA GLU A 52 -2.41 9.81 -21.22
C GLU A 52 -2.30 8.78 -20.09
N LYS A 53 -1.06 8.36 -19.82
CA LYS A 53 -0.76 7.50 -18.67
C LYS A 53 -0.72 8.36 -17.41
N SER A 54 -1.25 7.82 -16.32
CA SER A 54 -1.02 8.42 -14.99
C SER A 54 0.48 8.57 -14.76
N PRO A 55 0.95 9.68 -14.18
CA PRO A 55 2.32 9.77 -13.70
C PRO A 55 2.60 8.61 -12.73
N ASP A 56 3.86 8.18 -12.66
CA ASP A 56 4.31 7.16 -11.70
C ASP A 56 4.08 7.67 -10.28
N HIS A 57 2.90 7.35 -9.74
CA HIS A 57 2.61 7.51 -8.35
C HIS A 57 3.28 6.35 -7.61
N PRO A 58 3.91 6.58 -6.45
CA PRO A 58 4.31 5.48 -5.59
C PRO A 58 3.01 4.81 -5.15
N ALA A 59 2.56 3.82 -5.91
CA ALA A 59 1.47 2.97 -5.50
C ALA A 59 1.86 2.43 -4.13
N TRP A 60 0.91 2.36 -3.20
CA TRP A 60 1.06 1.42 -2.12
C TRP A 60 1.08 0.07 -2.81
N GLU A 61 2.28 -0.40 -3.16
CA GLU A 61 2.46 -1.78 -3.53
C GLU A 61 1.90 -2.53 -2.33
N GLU A 62 0.80 -3.25 -2.53
CA GLU A 62 0.47 -4.37 -1.68
C GLU A 62 1.61 -5.37 -1.89
N THR A 63 2.78 -5.03 -1.34
CA THR A 63 3.85 -5.97 -1.10
C THR A 63 3.17 -6.96 -0.17
N THR A 64 2.63 -8.04 -0.75
CA THR A 64 2.56 -9.32 -0.05
C THR A 64 3.86 -9.38 0.71
N PRO A 65 3.85 -9.31 2.06
CA PRO A 65 5.04 -8.98 2.83
C PRO A 65 6.16 -9.87 2.32
N SER A 66 7.11 -9.28 1.59
CA SER A 66 8.06 -10.07 0.83
C SER A 66 8.77 -10.96 1.84
N ALA A 67 9.12 -12.18 1.44
CA ALA A 67 9.83 -13.11 2.34
C ALA A 67 11.03 -12.43 3.03
N GLU A 68 11.62 -11.42 2.39
CA GLU A 68 12.63 -10.52 2.94
C GLU A 68 12.19 -9.73 4.18
N VAL A 69 11.00 -9.11 4.17
CA VAL A 69 10.45 -8.38 5.33
C VAL A 69 10.24 -9.32 6.51
N ILE A 70 9.69 -10.52 6.26
CA ILE A 70 9.49 -11.56 7.28
C ILE A 70 10.85 -12.00 7.85
N GLN A 71 11.85 -12.18 6.99
CA GLN A 71 13.20 -12.60 7.38
C GLN A 71 13.96 -11.51 8.16
N GLN A 72 13.75 -10.24 7.83
CA GLN A 72 14.31 -9.09 8.54
C GLN A 72 13.71 -8.98 9.95
N VAL A 73 12.38 -9.11 10.08
CA VAL A 73 11.72 -9.13 11.39
C VAL A 73 12.19 -10.32 12.23
N ARG A 74 12.30 -11.52 11.63
CA ARG A 74 12.83 -12.71 12.31
C ARG A 74 14.25 -12.48 12.85
N SER A 75 15.14 -11.90 12.03
CA SER A 75 16.53 -11.62 12.44
C SER A 75 16.59 -10.58 13.57
N ALA A 76 15.79 -9.51 13.47
CA ALA A 76 15.71 -8.48 14.51
C ALA A 76 15.19 -9.03 15.84
N VAL A 77 14.18 -9.90 15.81
CA VAL A 77 13.61 -10.52 17.01
C VAL A 77 14.58 -11.51 17.65
N ILE A 78 15.30 -12.33 16.86
CA ILE A 78 16.33 -13.25 17.37
C ILE A 78 17.48 -12.47 18.01
N ALA A 79 17.93 -11.39 17.38
CA ALA A 79 18.97 -10.52 17.95
C ALA A 79 18.53 -9.84 19.26
N ARG A 80 17.24 -9.47 19.36
CA ARG A 80 16.64 -8.84 20.54
C ARG A 80 16.44 -9.82 21.71
N LEU A 81 16.01 -11.06 21.41
CA LEU A 81 15.71 -12.09 22.41
C LEU A 81 16.90 -13.02 22.72
N GLY A 82 17.99 -12.94 21.94
CA GLY A 82 19.17 -13.79 22.11
C GLY A 82 18.93 -15.27 21.78
N GLY A 83 17.83 -15.61 21.12
CA GLY A 83 17.40 -16.98 20.83
C GLY A 83 16.23 -17.02 19.86
N THR A 84 15.94 -18.18 19.28
CA THR A 84 14.78 -18.38 18.40
C THR A 84 13.58 -18.80 19.24
N PRO A 85 12.58 -17.95 19.47
CA PRO A 85 11.38 -18.36 20.20
C PRO A 85 10.55 -19.33 19.35
N GLU A 86 10.02 -20.33 20.02
CA GLU A 86 9.09 -21.31 19.46
C GLU A 86 7.80 -20.60 18.99
N GLY A 87 7.41 -20.84 17.73
CA GLY A 87 6.22 -20.23 17.12
C GLY A 87 6.38 -18.81 16.57
N LEU A 88 7.60 -18.25 16.52
CA LEU A 88 7.88 -16.90 15.98
C LEU A 88 7.26 -16.67 14.60
N ASP A 89 7.41 -17.63 13.69
CA ASP A 89 6.92 -17.51 12.32
C ASP A 89 5.38 -17.39 12.29
N GLN A 90 4.69 -18.17 13.14
CA GLN A 90 3.23 -18.11 13.27
C GLN A 90 2.77 -16.78 13.84
N ILE A 91 3.50 -16.21 14.80
CA ILE A 91 3.20 -14.89 15.38
C ILE A 91 3.40 -13.78 14.34
N ILE A 92 4.49 -13.83 13.56
CA ILE A 92 4.75 -12.87 12.49
C ILE A 92 3.64 -12.95 11.43
N GLN A 93 3.30 -14.16 10.96
CA GLN A 93 2.23 -14.34 9.99
C GLN A 93 0.87 -13.88 10.52
N LYS A 94 0.57 -14.11 11.81
CA LYS A 94 -0.67 -13.68 12.45
C LYS A 94 -0.81 -12.16 12.50
N ILE A 95 0.27 -11.45 12.85
CA ILE A 95 0.29 -9.99 12.88
C ILE A 95 0.19 -9.40 11.46
N LEU A 96 0.91 -10.00 10.51
CA LEU A 96 0.90 -9.55 9.10
C LEU A 96 -0.45 -9.79 8.40
N ASN A 97 -1.13 -10.90 8.70
CA ASN A 97 -2.45 -11.21 8.14
C ASN A 97 -3.64 -10.62 8.94
N GLY A 98 -3.37 -9.92 10.06
CA GLY A 98 -4.40 -9.20 10.80
C GLY A 98 -5.60 -10.05 11.25
N LYS A 99 -5.37 -11.26 11.78
CA LYS A 99 -6.44 -12.11 12.33
C LYS A 99 -6.15 -12.64 13.73
#